data_AF-A0A1F3C452-F1
#
_entry.id   AF-A0A1F3C452-F1
#
_cell.length_a   1.000
_cell.length_b   1.000
_cell.length_c   1.000
_cell.angle_alpha   90.00
_cell.angle_beta   90.00
_cell.angle_gamma   90.00
#
_symmetry.space_group_name_H-M   'P 1'
#
loop_
_entity.id
_entity.type
_entity.pdbx_description
1 polymer ?
#
loop_
_entity_poly.entity_id
_entity_poly.type
_entity_poly.pdbx_seq_one_letter_code
_entity_poly.pdbx_strand_id
1 'polypeptide(L)'
;MIFLSNNILQKENERNSKFLLSPLFFIPVINIIADVTINLYKPIGIIRGVIILLFLLYFIFTKYKPSKISNRILFFLTFLFFLSLISSNIIESLFNNYIKWFESLLMFAVGYYYIKNENDIYIFLKSLIVCAFIICLNLLFAQIFDIGISAYLEDNFYLGYAGVGITNSLALILITLPIYFYQRKPHAVLMKFFVPLIALISLIFLLVATKRAAIIGLSLGILVYIIYSPRKTKIIKYTIIIAFLLFITSGLYFDTLKRGYEARTTERNEIENESRYQEFFYVLKEMKEGSIFQVFFGVELFNSKQFFGPKYFGQGRMIHGDISQFLYGSGIIGLSLYLSIFILIYRQGTKFFRFLRNNNMVRIIYTSLIGVLLCSFFISVTGSGTIGERTIAYLFMGGAISIIHNYYFRLKNVKTTEKEINKIIK
;
A
#
# COMPACT_ATOMS: atom_id res chain seq x y z
N MET A 1 0.38 11.51 -45.01
CA MET A 1 1.15 11.10 -43.82
C MET A 1 1.22 12.18 -42.73
N ILE A 2 1.47 13.46 -43.07
CA ILE A 2 1.60 14.56 -42.09
C ILE A 2 0.28 14.86 -41.34
N PHE A 3 -0.89 14.74 -41.99
CA PHE A 3 -2.20 14.92 -41.35
C PHE A 3 -2.57 13.82 -40.34
N LEU A 4 -2.11 12.58 -40.56
CA LEU A 4 -2.29 11.46 -39.62
C LEU A 4 -1.36 11.61 -38.41
N SER A 5 -0.15 12.12 -38.61
CA SER A 5 0.80 12.46 -37.54
C SER A 5 0.23 13.51 -36.59
N ASN A 6 -0.36 14.59 -37.14
CA ASN A 6 -0.92 15.67 -36.33
C ASN A 6 -2.14 15.22 -35.52
N ASN A 7 -3.03 14.39 -36.09
CA ASN A 7 -4.18 13.83 -35.35
C ASN A 7 -3.78 12.86 -34.24
N ILE A 8 -2.67 12.13 -34.39
CA ILE A 8 -2.13 11.25 -33.34
C ILE A 8 -1.53 12.10 -32.21
N LEU A 9 -0.73 13.12 -32.55
CA LEU A 9 -0.13 14.04 -31.59
C LEU A 9 -1.18 14.88 -30.82
N GLN A 10 -2.25 15.31 -31.50
CA GLN A 10 -3.32 16.08 -30.88
C GLN A 10 -4.16 15.21 -29.94
N LYS A 11 -4.46 13.95 -30.32
CA LYS A 11 -5.05 12.95 -29.40
C LYS A 11 -4.15 12.59 -28.23
N GLU A 12 -2.84 12.56 -28.42
CA GLU A 12 -1.88 12.34 -27.34
C GLU A 12 -1.84 13.52 -26.38
N ASN A 13 -1.89 14.76 -26.89
CA ASN A 13 -1.92 15.99 -26.10
C ASN A 13 -3.24 16.17 -25.32
N GLU A 14 -4.41 15.87 -25.91
CA GLU A 14 -5.69 15.87 -25.18
C GLU A 14 -5.76 14.78 -24.09
N ARG A 15 -5.06 13.66 -24.31
CA ARG A 15 -4.95 12.60 -23.30
C ARG A 15 -3.97 12.97 -22.18
N ASN A 16 -2.95 13.76 -22.51
CA ASN A 16 -1.98 14.33 -21.57
C ASN A 16 -2.55 15.52 -20.78
N SER A 17 -3.53 16.29 -21.29
CA SER A 17 -4.20 17.32 -20.48
C SER A 17 -5.22 16.71 -19.51
N LYS A 18 -5.89 15.61 -19.89
CA LYS A 18 -6.73 14.79 -18.97
C LYS A 18 -5.92 13.93 -17.99
N PHE A 19 -4.59 13.87 -18.13
CA PHE A 19 -3.69 13.05 -17.31
C PHE A 19 -3.55 13.60 -15.89
N LEU A 20 -3.30 14.90 -15.73
CA LEU A 20 -3.08 15.53 -14.41
C LEU A 20 -4.35 15.57 -13.55
N LEU A 21 -5.51 15.55 -14.20
CA LEU A 21 -6.83 15.54 -13.55
C LEU A 21 -7.38 14.12 -13.29
N SER A 22 -6.63 13.07 -13.66
CA SER A 22 -7.06 11.70 -13.40
C SER A 22 -7.00 11.39 -11.90
N PRO A 23 -8.04 10.79 -11.31
CA PRO A 23 -8.00 10.31 -9.92
C PRO A 23 -6.79 9.39 -9.63
N LEU A 24 -6.31 8.67 -10.65
CA LEU A 24 -5.12 7.81 -10.57
C LEU A 24 -3.82 8.57 -10.28
N PHE A 25 -3.76 9.83 -10.71
CA PHE A 25 -2.61 10.67 -10.46
C PHE A 25 -2.77 11.45 -9.14
N PHE A 26 -3.93 12.06 -8.95
CA PHE A 26 -4.17 13.02 -7.88
C PHE A 26 -4.29 12.36 -6.49
N ILE A 27 -4.97 11.22 -6.38
CA ILE A 27 -5.25 10.60 -5.07
C ILE A 27 -3.97 10.16 -4.33
N PRO A 28 -3.02 9.43 -4.94
CA PRO A 28 -1.78 9.08 -4.25
C PRO A 28 -0.99 10.33 -3.83
N VAL A 29 -0.93 11.34 -4.70
CA VAL A 29 -0.15 12.56 -4.45
C VAL A 29 -0.74 13.38 -3.31
N ILE A 30 -2.05 13.61 -3.25
CA ILE A 30 -2.68 14.29 -2.09
C ILE A 30 -2.39 13.53 -0.81
N ASN A 31 -2.55 12.20 -0.83
CA ASN A 31 -2.32 11.38 0.35
C ASN A 31 -0.91 11.55 0.90
N ILE A 32 0.08 11.55 0.01
CA ILE A 32 1.49 11.72 0.39
C ILE A 32 1.79 13.15 0.83
N ILE A 33 1.27 14.18 0.13
CA ILE A 33 1.42 15.57 0.57
C ILE A 33 0.88 15.75 1.99
N ALA A 34 -0.32 15.22 2.25
CA ALA A 34 -0.92 15.26 3.57
C ALA A 34 -0.12 14.45 4.59
N ASP A 35 0.36 13.25 4.24
CA ASP A 35 1.16 12.43 5.15
C ASP A 35 2.49 13.11 5.52
N VAL A 36 3.13 13.86 4.61
CA VAL A 36 4.39 14.58 4.91
C VAL A 36 4.17 15.93 5.63
N THR A 37 2.95 16.47 5.62
CA THR A 37 2.61 17.76 6.26
C THR A 37 1.74 17.62 7.50
N ILE A 38 1.34 16.41 7.88
CA ILE A 38 0.31 16.19 8.92
C ILE A 38 0.66 16.78 10.28
N ASN A 39 1.95 16.76 10.66
CA ASN A 39 2.40 17.33 11.93
C ASN A 39 2.71 18.83 11.85
N LEU A 40 2.75 19.42 10.65
CA LEU A 40 2.88 20.87 10.48
C LEU A 40 1.53 21.56 10.73
N TYR A 41 0.45 20.98 10.19
CA TYR A 41 -0.90 21.51 10.36
C TYR A 41 -1.90 20.36 10.48
N LYS A 42 -2.27 20.02 11.73
CA LYS A 42 -3.15 18.88 12.05
C LYS A 42 -4.45 18.83 11.22
N PRO A 43 -5.13 19.96 10.92
CA PRO A 43 -6.33 19.94 10.09
C PRO A 43 -6.13 19.40 8.67
N ILE A 44 -4.89 19.35 8.13
CA ILE A 44 -4.62 18.76 6.80
C ILE A 44 -5.10 17.31 6.73
N GLY A 45 -4.91 16.54 7.80
CA GLY A 45 -5.36 15.15 7.85
C GLY A 45 -6.88 15.02 7.70
N ILE A 46 -7.63 15.95 8.33
CA ILE A 46 -9.10 16.02 8.26
C ILE A 46 -9.54 16.49 6.88
N ILE A 47 -8.94 17.57 6.36
CA ILE A 47 -9.25 18.11 5.03
C ILE A 47 -9.05 17.04 3.96
N ARG A 48 -7.91 16.32 4.00
CA ARG A 48 -7.68 15.18 3.12
C ARG A 48 -8.79 14.13 3.25
N GLY A 49 -9.10 13.70 4.47
CA GLY A 49 -10.14 12.69 4.70
C GLY A 49 -11.46 13.10 4.09
N VAL A 50 -11.91 14.33 4.34
CA VAL A 50 -13.15 14.87 3.75
C VAL A 50 -13.10 14.86 2.22
N ILE A 51 -12.00 15.31 1.60
CA ILE A 51 -11.86 15.31 0.13
C ILE A 51 -11.95 13.88 -0.43
N ILE A 52 -11.24 12.93 0.18
CA ILE A 52 -11.23 11.53 -0.26
C ILE A 52 -12.60 10.89 -0.04
N LEU A 53 -13.24 11.14 1.10
CA LEU A 53 -14.57 10.63 1.42
C LEU A 53 -15.61 11.14 0.42
N LEU A 54 -15.64 12.44 0.11
CA LEU A 54 -16.55 13.00 -0.88
C LEU A 54 -16.32 12.39 -2.27
N PHE A 55 -15.05 12.23 -2.67
CA PHE A 55 -14.71 11.53 -3.90
C PHE A 55 -15.22 10.08 -3.91
N LEU A 56 -15.05 9.34 -2.83
CA LEU A 56 -15.49 7.95 -2.72
C LEU A 56 -17.01 7.82 -2.73
N LEU A 57 -17.73 8.71 -2.05
CA LEU A 57 -19.19 8.75 -2.09
C LEU A 57 -19.66 8.99 -3.53
N TYR A 58 -19.11 10.02 -4.20
CA TYR A 58 -19.40 10.28 -5.61
C TYR A 58 -19.10 9.05 -6.50
N PHE A 59 -17.95 8.41 -6.29
CA PHE A 59 -17.55 7.21 -7.03
C PHE A 59 -18.53 6.06 -6.81
N ILE A 60 -18.96 5.82 -5.55
CA ILE A 60 -19.92 4.78 -5.19
C ILE A 60 -21.24 4.98 -5.94
N PHE A 61 -21.79 6.19 -5.90
CA PHE A 61 -23.10 6.49 -6.49
C PHE A 61 -23.08 6.54 -8.02
N THR A 62 -21.95 6.86 -8.66
CA THR A 62 -21.93 7.14 -10.12
C THR A 62 -21.13 6.15 -10.96
N LYS A 63 -20.14 5.46 -10.37
CA LYS A 63 -19.16 4.64 -11.13
C LYS A 63 -18.94 3.24 -10.57
N TYR A 64 -19.42 2.93 -9.37
CA TYR A 64 -19.16 1.64 -8.75
C TYR A 64 -19.63 0.48 -9.61
N LYS A 65 -18.73 -0.49 -9.81
CA LYS A 65 -19.05 -1.75 -10.49
C LYS A 65 -18.83 -2.90 -9.50
N PRO A 66 -19.87 -3.67 -9.16
CA PRO A 66 -19.73 -4.75 -8.22
C PRO A 66 -18.76 -5.81 -8.75
N SER A 67 -17.87 -6.25 -7.90
CA SER A 67 -16.97 -7.39 -8.14
C SER A 67 -16.98 -8.26 -6.90
N LYS A 68 -16.60 -9.54 -7.01
CA LYS A 68 -16.57 -10.44 -5.85
C LYS A 68 -15.71 -9.88 -4.69
N ILE A 69 -14.59 -9.24 -5.01
CA ILE A 69 -13.71 -8.61 -4.02
C ILE A 69 -14.33 -7.31 -3.49
N SER A 70 -14.81 -6.43 -4.37
CA SER A 70 -15.42 -5.15 -3.99
C SER A 70 -16.66 -5.35 -3.11
N ASN A 71 -17.47 -6.38 -3.37
CA ASN A 71 -18.63 -6.73 -2.56
C ASN A 71 -18.20 -7.31 -1.20
N ARG A 72 -17.11 -8.10 -1.15
CA ARG A 72 -16.55 -8.57 0.13
C ARG A 72 -16.02 -7.42 0.97
N ILE A 73 -15.35 -6.46 0.34
CA ILE A 73 -14.87 -5.22 0.98
C ILE A 73 -16.05 -4.44 1.54
N LEU A 74 -17.10 -4.21 0.74
CA LEU A 74 -18.30 -3.50 1.22
C LEU A 74 -18.95 -4.25 2.40
N PHE A 75 -19.11 -5.57 2.30
CA PHE A 75 -19.68 -6.36 3.39
C PHE A 75 -18.86 -6.23 4.68
N PHE A 76 -17.53 -6.28 4.58
CA PHE A 76 -16.64 -6.06 5.72
C PHE A 76 -16.76 -4.63 6.28
N LEU A 77 -16.79 -3.62 5.43
CA LEU A 77 -16.94 -2.22 5.86
C LEU A 77 -18.30 -1.97 6.52
N THR A 78 -19.39 -2.50 5.97
CA THR A 78 -20.72 -2.44 6.60
C THR A 78 -20.72 -3.10 7.97
N PHE A 79 -20.06 -4.25 8.12
CA PHE A 79 -19.91 -4.91 9.41
C PHE A 79 -19.15 -4.04 10.43
N LEU A 80 -18.00 -3.47 10.04
CA LEU A 80 -17.25 -2.56 10.90
C LEU A 80 -18.02 -1.28 11.24
N PHE A 81 -18.83 -0.76 10.32
CA PHE A 81 -19.65 0.43 10.54
C PHE A 81 -20.62 0.20 11.69
N PHE A 82 -21.36 -0.91 11.68
CA PHE A 82 -22.30 -1.24 12.77
C PHE A 82 -21.59 -1.41 14.11
N LEU A 83 -20.44 -2.10 14.15
CA LEU A 83 -19.66 -2.23 15.38
C LEU A 83 -19.13 -0.87 15.88
N SER A 84 -18.77 0.03 14.97
CA SER A 84 -18.28 1.37 15.33
C SER A 84 -19.37 2.25 15.94
N LEU A 85 -20.63 2.07 15.54
CA LEU A 85 -21.79 2.77 16.12
C LEU A 85 -22.11 2.34 17.56
N ILE A 86 -21.75 1.10 17.92
CA ILE A 86 -22.01 0.54 19.25
C ILE A 86 -20.83 0.81 20.22
N SER A 87 -19.70 1.31 19.70
CA SER A 87 -18.55 1.69 20.51
C SER A 87 -18.89 2.82 21.50
N SER A 88 -18.37 2.72 22.72
CA SER A 88 -18.61 3.74 23.76
C SER A 88 -18.09 5.14 23.38
N ASN A 89 -17.10 5.22 22.47
CA ASN A 89 -16.60 6.48 21.92
C ASN A 89 -16.74 6.48 20.40
N ILE A 90 -17.91 6.93 19.93
CA ILE A 90 -18.25 7.01 18.50
C ILE A 90 -17.28 7.93 17.74
N ILE A 91 -16.78 9.00 18.38
CA ILE A 91 -15.83 9.92 17.72
C ILE A 91 -14.53 9.20 17.38
N GLU A 92 -13.95 8.51 18.36
CA GLU A 92 -12.71 7.75 18.15
C GLU A 92 -12.93 6.55 17.23
N SER A 93 -14.03 5.83 17.41
CA SER A 93 -14.30 4.61 16.64
C SER A 93 -14.66 4.91 15.19
N LEU A 94 -15.72 5.70 14.98
CA LEU A 94 -16.29 5.95 13.66
C LEU A 94 -15.46 6.97 12.87
N PHE A 95 -15.32 8.19 13.41
CA PHE A 95 -14.76 9.30 12.65
C PHE A 95 -13.23 9.21 12.55
N ASN A 96 -12.55 8.86 13.63
CA ASN A 96 -11.08 8.83 13.64
C ASN A 96 -10.51 7.55 13.02
N ASN A 97 -11.20 6.40 13.05
CA ASN A 97 -10.59 5.12 12.67
C ASN A 97 -11.37 4.35 11.59
N TYR A 98 -12.69 4.19 11.70
CA TYR A 98 -13.47 3.51 10.66
C TYR A 98 -13.35 4.22 9.30
N ILE A 99 -13.46 5.55 9.26
CA ILE A 99 -13.31 6.31 8.01
C ILE A 99 -11.96 6.02 7.34
N LYS A 100 -10.86 5.89 8.10
CA LYS A 100 -9.54 5.56 7.55
C LYS A 100 -9.55 4.21 6.82
N TRP A 101 -10.25 3.21 7.38
CA TRP A 101 -10.40 1.89 6.78
C TRP A 101 -11.34 1.89 5.58
N PHE A 102 -12.46 2.61 5.68
CA PHE A 102 -13.40 2.83 4.59
C PHE A 102 -12.71 3.44 3.37
N GLU A 103 -11.97 4.53 3.58
CA GLU A 103 -11.23 5.22 2.53
C GLU A 103 -10.21 4.30 1.87
N SER A 104 -9.36 3.68 2.69
CA SER A 104 -8.27 2.82 2.23
C SER A 104 -8.75 1.62 1.42
N LEU A 105 -9.77 0.90 1.91
CA LEU A 105 -10.22 -0.35 1.28
C LEU A 105 -11.02 -0.10 0.00
N LEU A 106 -11.81 0.96 -0.06
CA LEU A 106 -12.57 1.30 -1.26
C LEU A 106 -11.69 1.72 -2.44
N MET A 107 -10.45 2.12 -2.18
CA MET A 107 -9.46 2.37 -3.25
C MET A 107 -9.23 1.13 -4.11
N PHE A 108 -9.49 -0.08 -3.60
CA PHE A 108 -9.51 -1.28 -4.44
C PHE A 108 -10.54 -1.17 -5.57
N ALA A 109 -11.78 -0.76 -5.26
CA ALA A 109 -12.83 -0.61 -6.26
C ALA A 109 -12.51 0.52 -7.25
N VAL A 110 -11.95 1.63 -6.75
CA VAL A 110 -11.46 2.75 -7.58
C VAL A 110 -10.40 2.26 -8.56
N GLY A 111 -9.38 1.54 -8.08
CA GLY A 111 -8.29 1.03 -8.90
C GLY A 111 -8.79 0.02 -9.93
N TYR A 112 -9.67 -0.88 -9.49
CA TYR A 112 -10.32 -1.85 -10.38
C TYR A 112 -11.13 -1.17 -11.48
N TYR A 113 -11.79 -0.04 -11.20
CA TYR A 113 -12.56 0.70 -12.18
C TYR A 113 -11.68 1.51 -13.15
N TYR A 114 -10.74 2.31 -12.65
CA TYR A 114 -10.00 3.28 -13.46
C TYR A 114 -8.76 2.70 -14.16
N ILE A 115 -8.11 1.67 -13.60
CA ILE A 115 -6.92 1.07 -14.22
C ILE A 115 -7.35 -0.14 -15.05
N LYS A 116 -7.51 0.04 -16.37
CA LYS A 116 -7.99 -1.00 -17.29
C LYS A 116 -6.90 -1.54 -18.22
N ASN A 117 -5.88 -0.76 -18.51
CA ASN A 117 -4.84 -1.11 -19.48
C ASN A 117 -3.45 -0.65 -19.04
N GLU A 118 -2.43 -0.98 -19.83
CA GLU A 118 -1.02 -0.66 -19.54
C GLU A 118 -0.73 0.84 -19.46
N ASN A 119 -1.48 1.68 -20.17
CA ASN A 119 -1.32 3.12 -20.06
C ASN A 119 -1.82 3.60 -18.70
N ASP A 120 -2.97 3.12 -18.24
CA ASP A 120 -3.57 3.57 -16.98
C ASP A 120 -2.66 3.22 -15.78
N ILE A 121 -2.10 2.00 -15.75
CA ILE A 121 -1.14 1.63 -14.69
C ILE A 121 0.14 2.43 -14.81
N TYR A 122 0.56 2.83 -16.01
CA TYR A 122 1.72 3.70 -16.18
C TYR A 122 1.48 5.11 -15.64
N ILE A 123 0.28 5.67 -15.83
CA ILE A 123 -0.14 6.94 -15.22
C ILE A 123 -0.05 6.84 -13.70
N PHE A 124 -0.57 5.75 -13.14
CA PHE A 124 -0.49 5.47 -11.71
C PHE A 124 0.97 5.30 -11.23
N LEU A 125 1.83 4.56 -11.94
CA LEU A 125 3.23 4.41 -11.55
C LEU A 125 4.01 5.73 -11.60
N LYS A 126 3.68 6.63 -12.54
CA LYS A 126 4.24 7.99 -12.54
C LYS A 126 3.82 8.78 -11.30
N SER A 127 2.56 8.67 -10.87
CA SER A 127 2.13 9.35 -9.64
C SER A 127 2.83 8.77 -8.41
N LEU A 128 3.09 7.46 -8.38
CA LEU A 128 3.92 6.84 -7.33
C LEU A 128 5.38 7.30 -7.35
N ILE A 129 5.98 7.54 -8.52
CA ILE A 129 7.33 8.11 -8.61
C ILE A 129 7.35 9.54 -8.05
N VAL A 130 6.34 10.35 -8.38
CA VAL A 130 6.17 11.70 -7.81
C VAL A 130 6.00 11.63 -6.29
N CYS A 131 5.20 10.67 -5.79
CA CYS A 131 5.05 10.41 -4.37
C CYS A 131 6.39 10.10 -3.70
N ALA A 132 7.18 9.17 -4.25
CA ALA A 132 8.50 8.83 -3.72
C ALA A 132 9.44 10.05 -3.73
N PHE A 133 9.41 10.85 -4.79
CA PHE A 133 10.19 12.09 -4.86
C PHE A 133 9.82 13.08 -3.74
N ILE A 134 8.52 13.33 -3.51
CA ILE A 134 8.03 14.20 -2.43
C ILE A 134 8.48 13.68 -1.06
N ILE A 135 8.38 12.37 -0.83
CA ILE A 135 8.83 11.75 0.43
C ILE A 135 10.34 11.92 0.61
N CYS A 136 11.13 11.61 -0.43
CA CYS A 136 12.59 11.75 -0.39
C CYS A 136 13.01 13.20 -0.15
N LEU A 137 12.34 14.17 -0.78
CA LEU A 137 12.58 15.59 -0.52
C LEU A 137 12.28 15.92 0.95
N ASN A 138 11.09 15.57 1.46
CA ASN A 138 10.75 15.85 2.86
C ASN A 138 11.78 15.25 3.83
N LEU A 139 12.18 14.00 3.63
CA LEU A 139 13.17 13.35 4.50
C LEU A 139 14.56 13.99 4.36
N LEU A 140 14.97 14.39 3.16
CA LEU A 140 16.23 15.09 2.93
C LEU A 140 16.24 16.47 3.60
N PHE A 141 15.17 17.26 3.45
CA PHE A 141 15.00 18.52 4.18
C PHE A 141 15.00 18.31 5.69
N ALA A 142 14.32 17.27 6.18
CA ALA A 142 14.31 16.95 7.59
C ALA A 142 15.71 16.62 8.14
N GLN A 143 16.54 15.91 7.38
CA GLN A 143 17.93 15.62 7.78
C GLN A 143 18.86 16.83 7.69
N ILE A 144 18.67 17.72 6.71
CA ILE A 144 19.57 18.88 6.52
C ILE A 144 19.31 19.96 7.57
N PHE A 145 18.05 20.14 7.96
CA PHE A 145 17.63 21.21 8.85
C PHE A 145 17.26 20.73 10.27
N ASP A 146 17.41 19.44 10.55
CA ASP A 146 17.00 18.81 11.82
C ASP A 146 15.55 19.14 12.22
N ILE A 147 14.65 19.17 11.23
CA ILE A 147 13.26 19.55 11.43
C ILE A 147 12.40 18.32 11.68
N GLY A 148 11.53 18.43 12.68
CA GLY A 148 10.37 17.57 12.85
C GLY A 148 10.56 16.48 13.90
N ILE A 149 9.87 15.35 13.70
CA ILE A 149 9.81 14.29 14.72
C ILE A 149 10.93 13.29 14.45
N SER A 150 11.78 13.04 15.45
CA SER A 150 12.73 11.94 15.37
C SER A 150 12.02 10.59 15.52
N ALA A 151 12.44 9.61 14.72
CA ALA A 151 11.80 8.30 14.67
C ALA A 151 11.92 7.47 15.97
N TYR A 152 12.98 7.68 16.77
CA TYR A 152 13.29 6.82 17.93
C TYR A 152 13.93 7.56 19.12
N LEU A 153 15.04 8.26 18.90
CA LEU A 153 15.75 9.05 19.92
C LEU A 153 15.89 10.49 19.45
N GLU A 154 15.92 11.46 20.35
CA GLU A 154 16.36 12.82 20.02
C GLU A 154 17.70 12.76 19.24
N ASP A 155 17.82 13.55 18.16
CA ASP A 155 19.05 13.70 17.33
C ASP A 155 19.56 12.52 16.50
N ASN A 156 18.70 11.57 16.10
CA ASN A 156 19.15 10.45 15.24
C ASN A 156 18.64 10.50 13.79
N PHE A 157 17.32 10.44 13.58
CA PHE A 157 16.74 10.43 12.23
C PHE A 157 15.40 11.16 12.19
N TYR A 158 15.43 12.35 11.60
CA TYR A 158 14.28 13.24 11.45
C TYR A 158 13.32 12.83 10.32
N LEU A 159 12.05 12.60 10.64
CA LEU A 159 11.02 12.28 9.64
C LEU A 159 10.37 13.53 9.03
N GLY A 160 10.82 14.72 9.42
CA GLY A 160 10.13 15.96 9.10
C GLY A 160 8.79 16.00 9.83
N TYR A 161 7.80 16.56 9.16
CA TYR A 161 6.41 16.53 9.64
C TYR A 161 5.67 15.25 9.25
N ALA A 162 6.37 14.28 8.66
CA ALA A 162 5.78 13.00 8.29
C ALA A 162 5.68 12.05 9.50
N GLY A 163 4.66 11.20 9.48
CA GLY A 163 4.57 10.08 10.41
C GLY A 163 5.54 8.94 10.06
N VAL A 164 5.86 8.09 11.04
CA VAL A 164 6.73 6.90 10.88
C VAL A 164 6.24 5.93 9.80
N GLY A 165 4.96 5.99 9.40
CA GLY A 165 4.39 5.19 8.31
C GLY A 165 4.85 5.61 6.91
N ILE A 166 5.46 6.78 6.71
CA ILE A 166 5.81 7.26 5.36
C ILE A 166 6.78 6.32 4.61
N THR A 167 7.63 5.60 5.34
CA THR A 167 8.58 4.63 4.79
C THR A 167 7.93 3.33 4.32
N ASN A 168 6.75 2.98 4.85
CA ASN A 168 5.96 1.87 4.33
C ASN A 168 5.46 2.19 2.90
N SER A 169 5.08 3.45 2.64
CA SER A 169 4.72 3.91 1.29
C SER A 169 5.89 3.75 0.31
N LEU A 170 7.13 4.06 0.73
CA LEU A 170 8.32 3.83 -0.09
C LEU A 170 8.49 2.35 -0.44
N ALA A 171 8.32 1.43 0.53
CA ALA A 171 8.41 0.00 0.26
C ALA A 171 7.41 -0.45 -0.82
N LEU A 172 6.15 -0.02 -0.69
CA LEU A 172 5.10 -0.35 -1.66
C LEU A 172 5.41 0.23 -3.05
N ILE A 173 5.88 1.48 -3.12
CA ILE A 173 6.27 2.11 -4.39
C ILE A 173 7.42 1.31 -5.03
N LEU A 174 8.48 1.00 -4.29
CA LEU A 174 9.64 0.23 -4.77
C LEU A 174 9.25 -1.13 -5.35
N ILE A 175 8.31 -1.84 -4.71
CA ILE A 175 7.80 -3.14 -5.21
C ILE A 175 7.09 -2.98 -6.56
N THR A 176 6.48 -1.83 -6.86
CA THR A 176 5.78 -1.62 -8.13
C THR A 176 6.69 -1.14 -9.28
N LEU A 177 7.86 -0.56 -8.96
CA LEU A 177 8.77 0.03 -9.95
C LEU A 177 9.22 -0.89 -11.08
N PRO A 178 9.43 -2.20 -10.91
CA PRO A 178 9.82 -3.06 -12.03
C PRO A 178 8.81 -3.06 -13.19
N ILE A 179 7.51 -2.78 -12.93
CA ILE A 179 6.51 -2.61 -14.00
C ILE A 179 6.87 -1.41 -14.89
N TYR A 180 7.28 -0.30 -14.27
CA TYR A 180 7.66 0.93 -14.99
C TYR A 180 8.80 0.67 -15.99
N PHE A 181 9.84 -0.04 -15.56
CA PHE A 181 11.00 -0.39 -16.40
C PHE A 181 10.74 -1.52 -17.41
N TYR A 182 9.66 -2.28 -17.24
CA TYR A 182 9.32 -3.35 -18.18
C TYR A 182 8.66 -2.81 -19.44
N GLN A 183 8.01 -1.65 -19.36
CA GLN A 183 7.28 -1.09 -20.48
C GLN A 183 8.20 -0.77 -21.67
N ARG A 184 7.73 -1.03 -22.89
CA ARG A 184 8.50 -0.82 -24.14
C ARG A 184 8.42 0.62 -24.67
N LYS A 185 7.86 1.56 -23.90
CA LYS A 185 7.73 2.95 -24.36
C LYS A 185 9.08 3.66 -24.28
N PRO A 186 9.41 4.55 -25.24
CA PRO A 186 10.58 5.40 -25.09
C PRO A 186 10.38 6.28 -23.85
N HIS A 187 11.17 6.02 -22.83
CA HIS A 187 11.26 6.92 -21.70
C HIS A 187 12.10 8.12 -22.11
N ALA A 188 11.68 9.32 -21.71
CA ALA A 188 12.55 10.49 -21.74
C ALA A 188 13.89 10.11 -21.07
N VAL A 189 15.00 10.50 -21.69
CA VAL A 189 16.35 10.10 -21.23
C VAL A 189 16.53 10.41 -19.75
N LEU A 190 16.04 11.57 -19.29
CA LEU A 190 16.06 11.99 -17.89
C LEU A 190 15.41 10.96 -16.94
N MET A 191 14.26 10.40 -17.32
CA MET A 191 13.53 9.43 -16.48
C MET A 191 14.28 8.09 -16.31
N LYS A 192 15.20 7.76 -17.21
CA LYS A 192 16.03 6.55 -17.09
C LYS A 192 17.06 6.66 -15.96
N PHE A 193 17.47 7.87 -15.61
CA PHE A 193 18.42 8.13 -14.52
C PHE A 193 17.71 8.55 -13.23
N PHE A 194 16.67 9.38 -13.36
CA PHE A 194 15.92 9.91 -12.23
C PHE A 194 15.20 8.84 -11.41
N VAL A 195 14.54 7.86 -12.06
CA VAL A 195 13.79 6.82 -11.34
C VAL A 195 14.71 5.87 -10.55
N PRO A 196 15.81 5.34 -11.11
CA PRO A 196 16.77 4.56 -10.31
C PRO A 196 17.39 5.37 -9.17
N LEU A 197 17.69 6.66 -9.38
CA LEU A 197 18.22 7.52 -8.32
C LEU A 197 17.23 7.66 -7.16
N ILE A 198 15.97 7.98 -7.44
CA ILE A 198 14.92 8.03 -6.41
C ILE A 198 14.77 6.68 -5.72
N ALA A 199 14.81 5.58 -6.46
CA ALA A 199 14.69 4.24 -5.88
C ALA A 199 15.84 3.95 -4.91
N LEU A 200 17.06 4.32 -5.25
CA LEU A 200 18.24 4.19 -4.37
C LEU A 200 18.09 5.05 -3.11
N ILE A 201 17.74 6.33 -3.27
CA ILE A 201 17.52 7.24 -2.13
C ILE A 201 16.38 6.73 -1.22
N SER A 202 15.29 6.25 -1.82
CA SER A 202 14.17 5.65 -1.09
C SER A 202 14.60 4.43 -0.28
N LEU A 203 15.48 3.60 -0.82
CA LEU A 203 15.99 2.42 -0.15
C LEU A 203 16.91 2.77 1.01
N ILE A 204 17.77 3.78 0.84
CA ILE A 204 18.60 4.33 1.93
C ILE A 204 17.70 4.80 3.08
N PHE A 205 16.70 5.65 2.81
CA PHE A 205 15.79 6.13 3.85
C PHE A 205 14.99 5.01 4.51
N LEU A 206 14.54 4.01 3.75
CA LEU A 206 13.84 2.85 4.29
C LEU A 206 14.72 2.04 5.25
N LEU A 207 16.00 1.87 4.91
CA LEU A 207 16.98 1.20 5.78
C LEU A 207 17.27 2.03 7.03
N VAL A 208 17.56 3.32 6.87
CA VAL A 208 17.89 4.24 7.97
C VAL A 208 16.74 4.40 8.96
N ALA A 209 15.49 4.44 8.48
CA ALA A 209 14.31 4.42 9.33
C ALA A 209 14.13 3.10 10.10
N THR A 210 14.92 2.06 9.79
CA THR A 210 14.96 0.73 10.41
C THR A 210 13.58 0.07 10.56
N LYS A 211 12.61 0.38 9.70
CA LYS A 211 11.23 -0.11 9.81
C LYS A 211 11.15 -1.59 9.38
N ARG A 212 11.25 -2.50 10.37
CA ARG A 212 11.32 -3.97 10.19
C ARG A 212 10.23 -4.49 9.22
N ALA A 213 9.00 -4.04 9.42
CA ALA A 213 7.85 -4.38 8.58
C ALA A 213 8.04 -4.08 7.09
N ALA A 214 8.48 -2.86 6.78
CA ALA A 214 8.71 -2.38 5.42
C ALA A 214 9.89 -3.12 4.78
N ILE A 215 10.98 -3.32 5.53
CA ILE A 215 12.17 -4.06 5.07
C ILE A 215 11.81 -5.51 4.75
N ILE A 216 11.12 -6.21 5.67
CA ILE A 216 10.69 -7.60 5.46
C ILE A 216 9.72 -7.68 4.27
N GLY A 217 8.73 -6.78 4.22
CA GLY A 217 7.76 -6.73 3.11
C GLY A 217 8.43 -6.50 1.75
N LEU A 218 9.40 -5.59 1.67
CA LEU A 218 10.18 -5.32 0.46
C LEU A 218 11.04 -6.53 0.07
N SER A 219 11.74 -7.14 1.03
CA SER A 219 12.55 -8.35 0.81
C SER A 219 11.72 -9.52 0.27
N LEU A 220 10.54 -9.75 0.84
CA LEU A 220 9.59 -10.75 0.33
C LEU A 220 9.09 -10.40 -1.06
N GLY A 221 8.84 -9.11 -1.35
CA GLY A 221 8.53 -8.63 -2.69
C GLY A 221 9.64 -8.96 -3.70
N ILE A 222 10.90 -8.69 -3.34
CA ILE A 222 12.08 -9.02 -4.18
C ILE A 222 12.16 -10.54 -4.41
N LEU A 223 11.94 -11.35 -3.37
CA LEU A 223 11.91 -12.81 -3.48
C LEU A 223 10.84 -13.28 -4.48
N VAL A 224 9.62 -12.74 -4.39
CA VAL A 224 8.54 -13.01 -5.34
C VAL A 224 8.96 -12.64 -6.77
N TYR A 225 9.67 -11.54 -6.95
CA TYR A 225 10.24 -11.14 -8.22
C TYR A 225 11.29 -12.10 -8.76
N ILE A 226 12.17 -12.63 -7.92
CA ILE A 226 13.17 -13.62 -8.32
C ILE A 226 12.47 -14.92 -8.80
N ILE A 227 11.39 -15.32 -8.13
CA ILE A 227 10.65 -16.55 -8.43
C ILE A 227 9.79 -16.43 -9.69
N TYR A 228 8.98 -15.36 -9.81
CA TYR A 228 7.91 -15.29 -10.82
C TYR A 228 8.23 -14.37 -12.03
N SER A 229 9.20 -13.46 -11.92
CA SER A 229 9.44 -12.47 -12.97
C SER A 229 9.94 -13.08 -14.27
N PRO A 230 9.55 -12.54 -15.44
CA PRO A 230 10.16 -12.92 -16.70
C PRO A 230 11.64 -12.60 -16.85
N ARG A 231 12.19 -11.73 -16.00
CA ARG A 231 13.58 -11.25 -16.09
C ARG A 231 14.36 -11.56 -14.81
N LYS A 232 14.15 -12.74 -14.22
CA LYS A 232 14.76 -13.14 -12.93
C LYS A 232 16.26 -12.88 -12.83
N THR A 233 17.03 -13.18 -13.88
CA THR A 233 18.49 -12.93 -13.91
C THR A 233 18.84 -11.45 -13.84
N LYS A 234 18.10 -10.59 -14.55
CA LYS A 234 18.29 -9.13 -14.48
C LYS A 234 17.92 -8.60 -13.09
N ILE A 235 16.87 -9.14 -12.48
CA ILE A 235 16.46 -8.75 -11.12
C ILE A 235 17.56 -9.12 -10.13
N ILE A 236 18.07 -10.35 -10.13
CA ILE A 236 19.19 -10.77 -9.28
C ILE A 236 20.40 -9.85 -9.49
N LYS A 237 20.78 -9.59 -10.75
CA LYS A 237 21.89 -8.67 -11.08
C LYS A 237 21.68 -7.28 -10.49
N TYR A 238 20.50 -6.69 -10.67
CA TYR A 238 20.21 -5.36 -10.13
C TYR A 238 20.14 -5.34 -8.61
N THR A 239 19.59 -6.38 -7.97
CA THR A 239 19.60 -6.52 -6.51
C THR A 239 21.03 -6.56 -5.97
N ILE A 240 21.95 -7.31 -6.61
CA ILE A 240 23.36 -7.35 -6.23
C ILE A 240 24.02 -5.97 -6.42
N ILE A 241 23.79 -5.31 -7.56
CA ILE A 241 24.32 -3.95 -7.82
C ILE A 241 23.82 -2.96 -6.75
N ILE A 242 22.53 -3.00 -6.43
CA ILE A 242 21.94 -2.13 -5.41
C ILE A 242 22.53 -2.43 -4.03
N ALA A 243 22.67 -3.71 -3.66
CA ALA A 243 23.30 -4.09 -2.38
C ALA A 243 24.75 -3.60 -2.30
N PHE A 244 25.50 -3.69 -3.40
CA PHE A 244 26.86 -3.17 -3.48
C PHE A 244 26.90 -1.64 -3.37
N LEU A 245 25.99 -0.93 -4.03
CA LEU A 245 25.88 0.53 -3.92
C LEU A 245 25.51 0.97 -2.50
N LEU A 246 24.58 0.28 -1.85
CA LEU A 246 24.26 0.50 -0.44
C LEU A 246 25.46 0.25 0.46
N PHE A 247 26.23 -0.81 0.20
CA PHE A 247 27.44 -1.10 0.96
C PHE A 247 28.49 0.01 0.80
N ILE A 248 28.77 0.48 -0.42
CA ILE A 248 29.73 1.58 -0.64
C ILE A 248 29.23 2.87 0.01
N THR A 249 27.95 3.15 -0.11
CA THR A 249 27.35 4.38 0.45
C THR A 249 27.06 4.28 1.94
N SER A 250 27.30 3.13 2.59
CA SER A 250 26.95 2.95 3.99
C SER A 250 27.69 3.91 4.91
N GLY A 251 28.91 4.32 4.55
CA GLY A 251 29.66 5.32 5.32
C GLY A 251 28.91 6.64 5.53
N LEU A 252 27.92 6.98 4.68
CA LEU A 252 27.11 8.18 4.82
C LEU A 252 26.00 8.08 5.88
N TYR A 253 25.59 6.87 6.26
CA TYR A 253 24.41 6.65 7.10
C TYR A 253 24.56 5.54 8.14
N PHE A 254 25.73 4.90 8.22
CA PHE A 254 25.99 3.77 9.09
C PHE A 254 25.88 4.14 10.57
N ASP A 255 26.35 5.32 10.96
CA ASP A 255 26.27 5.76 12.36
C ASP A 255 24.81 5.99 12.79
N THR A 256 23.98 6.57 11.93
CA THR A 256 22.54 6.71 12.19
C THR A 256 21.85 5.35 12.29
N LEU A 257 22.21 4.41 11.40
CA LEU A 257 21.73 3.03 11.47
C LEU A 257 22.12 2.34 12.77
N LYS A 258 23.39 2.44 13.15
CA LYS A 258 23.95 1.83 14.36
C LYS A 258 23.27 2.39 15.61
N ARG A 259 23.17 3.72 15.73
CA ARG A 259 22.44 4.39 16.82
C ARG A 259 20.97 3.94 16.87
N GLY A 260 20.32 3.82 15.72
CA GLY A 260 18.92 3.37 15.64
C GLY A 260 18.73 1.90 16.02
N TYR A 261 19.73 1.06 15.73
CA TYR A 261 19.76 -0.33 16.17
C TYR A 261 20.01 -0.42 17.68
N GLU A 262 21.03 0.27 18.19
CA GLU A 262 21.42 0.29 19.59
C GLU A 262 20.27 0.78 20.49
N ALA A 263 19.64 1.90 20.14
CA ALA A 263 18.47 2.45 20.83
C ALA A 263 17.37 1.41 21.07
N ARG A 264 17.16 0.51 20.10
CA ARG A 264 16.15 -0.54 20.20
C ARG A 264 16.59 -1.74 21.01
N THR A 265 17.89 -1.94 21.18
CA THR A 265 18.45 -3.01 22.03
C THR A 265 18.56 -2.56 23.48
N THR A 266 18.96 -1.31 23.77
CA THR A 266 19.08 -0.79 25.14
C THR A 266 17.74 -0.49 25.82
N GLU A 267 16.71 -0.06 25.08
CA GLU A 267 15.34 0.06 25.64
C GLU A 267 14.65 -1.29 25.86
N ARG A 268 15.15 -2.36 25.22
CA ARG A 268 14.45 -3.66 25.14
C ARG A 268 15.43 -4.79 25.40
N ASN A 269 15.87 -4.89 26.66
CA ASN A 269 16.78 -5.94 27.10
C ASN A 269 16.23 -7.36 26.83
N GLU A 270 14.92 -7.52 26.63
CA GLU A 270 14.26 -8.75 26.13
C GLU A 270 13.12 -8.42 25.14
N ILE A 271 12.99 -9.20 24.05
CA ILE A 271 11.89 -9.05 23.07
C ILE A 271 10.52 -9.24 23.73
N GLU A 272 10.44 -10.06 24.77
CA GLU A 272 9.23 -10.37 25.53
C GLU A 272 8.68 -9.17 26.31
N ASN A 273 9.54 -8.18 26.58
CA ASN A 273 9.18 -6.93 27.24
C ASN A 273 8.77 -5.83 26.24
N GLU A 274 8.84 -6.10 24.93
CA GLU A 274 8.35 -5.16 23.92
C GLU A 274 6.82 -5.03 23.99
N SER A 275 6.31 -3.83 24.29
CA SER A 275 4.86 -3.61 24.43
C SER A 275 4.06 -4.07 23.20
N ARG A 276 4.62 -3.97 21.98
CA ARG A 276 3.99 -4.47 20.75
C ARG A 276 3.92 -5.99 20.66
N TYR A 277 4.90 -6.70 21.23
CA TYR A 277 4.86 -8.15 21.33
C TYR A 277 3.78 -8.57 22.32
N GLN A 278 3.76 -7.94 23.49
CA GLN A 278 2.76 -8.20 24.55
C GLN A 278 1.33 -7.88 24.12
N GLU A 279 1.11 -6.85 23.28
CA GLU A 279 -0.21 -6.48 22.73
C GLU A 279 -0.95 -7.69 22.15
N PHE A 280 -0.28 -8.55 21.37
CA PHE A 280 -0.93 -9.72 20.77
C PHE A 280 -1.39 -10.73 21.82
N PHE A 281 -0.56 -11.03 22.83
CA PHE A 281 -0.90 -11.97 23.89
C PHE A 281 -1.98 -11.44 24.82
N TYR A 282 -2.00 -10.14 25.12
CA TYR A 282 -3.08 -9.53 25.88
C TYR A 282 -4.40 -9.54 25.13
N VAL A 283 -4.39 -9.33 23.81
CA VAL A 283 -5.60 -9.55 22.99
C VAL A 283 -6.06 -11.01 23.07
N LEU A 284 -5.16 -11.99 22.95
CA LEU A 284 -5.54 -13.40 23.10
C LEU A 284 -6.10 -13.71 24.50
N LYS A 285 -5.54 -13.09 25.55
CA LYS A 285 -6.05 -13.20 26.91
C LYS A 285 -7.47 -12.65 27.03
N GLU A 286 -7.74 -11.46 26.49
CA GLU A 286 -9.10 -10.88 26.42
C GLU A 286 -10.08 -11.80 25.70
N MET A 287 -9.67 -12.41 24.59
CA MET A 287 -10.53 -13.34 23.85
C MET A 287 -10.78 -14.63 24.63
N LYS A 288 -9.82 -15.10 25.42
CA LYS A 288 -9.96 -16.32 26.23
C LYS A 288 -10.84 -16.10 27.46
N GLU A 289 -10.74 -14.94 28.08
CA GLU A 289 -11.47 -14.58 29.32
C GLU A 289 -12.84 -13.93 29.03
N GLY A 290 -13.04 -13.45 27.82
CA GLY A 290 -14.26 -12.75 27.39
C GLY A 290 -15.47 -13.65 27.17
N SER A 291 -16.64 -13.02 27.05
CA SER A 291 -17.89 -13.71 26.70
C SER A 291 -17.85 -14.25 25.27
N ILE A 292 -18.73 -15.21 24.96
CA ILE A 292 -18.84 -15.74 23.59
C ILE A 292 -19.15 -14.65 22.57
N PHE A 293 -19.92 -13.63 22.96
CA PHE A 293 -20.22 -12.48 22.10
C PHE A 293 -18.96 -11.67 21.80
N GLN A 294 -18.14 -11.39 22.81
CA GLN A 294 -16.84 -10.74 22.65
C GLN A 294 -15.90 -11.57 21.75
N VAL A 295 -15.92 -12.90 21.84
CA VAL A 295 -15.10 -13.76 20.97
C VAL A 295 -15.48 -13.61 19.49
N PHE A 296 -16.79 -13.58 19.20
CA PHE A 296 -17.25 -13.53 17.82
C PHE A 296 -17.25 -12.12 17.22
N PHE A 297 -17.64 -11.11 18.01
CA PHE A 297 -17.90 -9.73 17.54
C PHE A 297 -16.94 -8.69 18.09
N GLY A 298 -16.04 -9.07 19.00
CA GLY A 298 -15.09 -8.16 19.63
C GLY A 298 -15.76 -7.21 20.63
N VAL A 299 -14.96 -6.25 21.11
CA VAL A 299 -15.38 -5.17 22.01
C VAL A 299 -14.68 -3.88 21.63
N GLU A 300 -15.36 -2.75 21.78
CA GLU A 300 -14.75 -1.42 21.66
C GLU A 300 -13.94 -1.23 20.35
N LEU A 301 -14.53 -1.59 19.20
CA LEU A 301 -13.88 -1.50 17.89
C LEU A 301 -13.20 -0.13 17.72
N PHE A 302 -11.90 -0.14 17.44
CA PHE A 302 -11.04 1.03 17.28
C PHE A 302 -10.89 1.96 18.49
N ASN A 303 -11.47 1.64 19.65
CA ASN A 303 -11.38 2.43 20.88
C ASN A 303 -10.40 1.85 21.91
N SER A 304 -9.41 1.08 21.43
CA SER A 304 -8.40 0.44 22.28
C SER A 304 -7.59 1.40 23.15
N LYS A 305 -7.44 2.68 22.75
CA LYS A 305 -6.71 3.69 23.51
C LYS A 305 -7.35 4.00 24.86
N GLN A 306 -8.67 3.92 24.97
CA GLN A 306 -9.41 4.28 26.18
C GLN A 306 -9.58 3.08 27.12
N PHE A 307 -9.62 1.85 26.59
CA PHE A 307 -9.93 0.64 27.36
C PHE A 307 -8.74 -0.31 27.48
N PHE A 308 -8.24 -0.79 26.35
CA PHE A 308 -7.15 -1.79 26.31
C PHE A 308 -5.82 -1.23 26.83
N GLY A 309 -5.44 -0.04 26.37
CA GLY A 309 -4.21 0.63 26.77
C GLY A 309 -4.08 0.79 28.29
N PRO A 310 -5.03 1.48 28.96
CA PRO A 310 -4.99 1.68 30.40
C PRO A 310 -5.01 0.36 31.18
N LYS A 311 -5.79 -0.64 30.73
CA LYS A 311 -5.90 -1.94 31.39
C LYS A 311 -4.58 -2.71 31.45
N TYR A 312 -3.81 -2.71 30.36
CA TYR A 312 -2.61 -3.54 30.24
C TYR A 312 -1.29 -2.80 30.36
N PHE A 313 -1.27 -1.50 30.03
CA PHE A 313 -0.06 -0.70 29.99
C PHE A 313 -0.10 0.50 30.95
N GLY A 314 -1.19 0.69 31.71
CA GLY A 314 -1.35 1.81 32.65
C GLY A 314 -1.47 3.19 31.97
N GLN A 315 -1.54 3.24 30.64
CA GLN A 315 -1.58 4.49 29.87
C GLN A 315 -2.42 4.33 28.60
N GLY A 316 -2.89 5.47 28.05
CA GLY A 316 -3.72 5.51 26.85
C GLY A 316 -2.97 5.11 25.57
N ARG A 317 -2.76 3.81 25.38
CA ARG A 317 -2.06 3.20 24.25
C ARG A 317 -3.04 2.45 23.33
N MET A 318 -2.98 2.75 22.03
CA MET A 318 -3.75 2.01 21.03
C MET A 318 -3.08 0.68 20.66
N ILE A 319 -3.88 -0.32 20.27
CA ILE A 319 -3.37 -1.53 19.62
C ILE A 319 -2.83 -1.15 18.24
N HIS A 320 -1.60 -1.58 17.95
CA HIS A 320 -0.91 -1.17 16.73
C HIS A 320 -1.16 -2.15 15.57
N GLY A 321 -1.06 -3.46 15.80
CA GLY A 321 -1.23 -4.44 14.71
C GLY A 321 -2.67 -4.56 14.25
N ASP A 322 -2.92 -4.53 12.94
CA ASP A 322 -4.27 -4.62 12.37
C ASP A 322 -4.94 -5.95 12.73
N ILE A 323 -4.17 -7.05 12.77
CA ILE A 323 -4.67 -8.36 13.18
C ILE A 323 -5.17 -8.31 14.63
N SER A 324 -4.36 -7.78 15.54
CA SER A 324 -4.74 -7.64 16.95
C SER A 324 -5.90 -6.66 17.12
N GLN A 325 -5.92 -5.58 16.35
CA GLN A 325 -6.96 -4.56 16.41
C GLN A 325 -8.31 -5.12 15.95
N PHE A 326 -8.35 -5.90 14.87
CA PHE A 326 -9.58 -6.56 14.42
C PHE A 326 -9.97 -7.73 15.33
N LEU A 327 -9.01 -8.52 15.82
CA LEU A 327 -9.33 -9.60 16.74
C LEU A 327 -9.97 -9.08 18.03
N TYR A 328 -9.39 -8.04 18.63
CA TYR A 328 -9.95 -7.39 19.82
C TYR A 328 -11.26 -6.65 19.51
N GLY A 329 -11.24 -5.82 18.48
CA GLY A 329 -12.31 -4.85 18.21
C GLY A 329 -13.53 -5.43 17.50
N SER A 330 -13.33 -6.41 16.61
CA SER A 330 -14.39 -6.98 15.77
C SER A 330 -14.49 -8.51 15.83
N GLY A 331 -13.72 -9.13 16.72
CA GLY A 331 -13.74 -10.55 16.99
C GLY A 331 -13.24 -11.41 15.84
N ILE A 332 -13.44 -12.72 15.97
CA ILE A 332 -13.03 -13.69 14.95
C ILE A 332 -13.78 -13.47 13.64
N ILE A 333 -15.03 -12.99 13.67
CA ILE A 333 -15.81 -12.71 12.46
C ILE A 333 -15.15 -11.57 11.67
N GLY A 334 -14.86 -10.44 12.32
CA GLY A 334 -14.23 -9.30 11.66
C GLY A 334 -12.86 -9.62 11.11
N LEU A 335 -12.01 -10.30 11.88
CA LEU A 335 -10.70 -10.76 11.41
C LEU A 335 -10.83 -11.71 10.21
N SER A 336 -11.77 -12.65 10.24
CA SER A 336 -12.00 -13.59 9.14
C SER A 336 -12.45 -12.87 7.87
N LEU A 337 -13.32 -11.87 7.98
CA LEU A 337 -13.74 -11.05 6.85
C LEU A 337 -12.58 -10.25 6.26
N TYR A 338 -11.75 -9.65 7.11
CA TYR A 338 -10.54 -8.95 6.69
C TYR A 338 -9.58 -9.87 5.93
N LEU A 339 -9.21 -11.03 6.49
CA LEU A 339 -8.32 -12.00 5.85
C LEU A 339 -8.91 -12.56 4.55
N SER A 340 -10.24 -12.71 4.47
CA SER A 340 -10.91 -13.17 3.25
C SER A 340 -10.69 -12.24 2.06
N ILE A 341 -10.48 -10.93 2.28
CA ILE A 341 -10.18 -9.97 1.21
C ILE A 341 -8.84 -10.32 0.56
N PHE A 342 -7.78 -10.52 1.36
CA PHE A 342 -6.46 -10.93 0.86
C PHE A 342 -6.53 -12.26 0.11
N ILE A 343 -7.24 -13.25 0.67
CA ILE A 343 -7.43 -14.55 0.05
C ILE A 343 -8.15 -14.42 -1.30
N LEU A 344 -9.20 -13.59 -1.40
CA LEU A 344 -9.92 -13.39 -2.65
C LEU A 344 -9.08 -12.66 -3.71
N ILE A 345 -8.29 -11.65 -3.33
CA ILE A 345 -7.35 -10.97 -4.21
C ILE A 345 -6.35 -11.98 -4.78
N TYR A 346 -5.71 -12.78 -3.91
CA TYR A 346 -4.78 -13.83 -4.31
C TYR A 346 -5.43 -14.85 -5.26
N ARG A 347 -6.59 -15.41 -4.87
CA ARG A 347 -7.30 -16.43 -5.68
C ARG A 347 -7.71 -15.87 -7.04
N GLN A 348 -8.22 -14.65 -7.11
CA GLN A 348 -8.66 -14.06 -8.37
C GLN A 348 -7.48 -13.72 -9.28
N GLY A 349 -6.41 -13.12 -8.74
CA GLY A 349 -5.18 -12.87 -9.48
C GLY A 349 -4.58 -14.16 -10.05
N THR A 350 -4.48 -15.20 -9.22
CA THR A 350 -3.92 -16.50 -9.60
C THR A 350 -4.77 -17.20 -10.65
N LYS A 351 -6.11 -17.18 -10.49
CA LYS A 351 -7.05 -17.77 -11.46
C LYS A 351 -6.79 -17.25 -12.87
N PHE A 352 -6.70 -15.94 -13.04
CA PHE A 352 -6.47 -15.35 -14.36
C PHE A 352 -5.03 -15.52 -14.83
N PHE A 353 -4.04 -15.38 -13.94
CA PHE A 353 -2.63 -15.54 -14.26
C PHE A 353 -2.30 -16.93 -14.84
N ARG A 354 -2.91 -18.00 -14.33
CA ARG A 354 -2.69 -19.37 -14.84
C ARG A 354 -2.95 -19.48 -16.35
N PHE A 355 -3.94 -18.77 -16.89
CA PHE A 355 -4.24 -18.74 -18.33
C PHE A 355 -3.31 -17.82 -19.13
N LEU A 356 -2.62 -16.90 -18.46
CA LEU A 356 -1.87 -15.79 -19.05
C LEU A 356 -0.36 -15.87 -18.79
N ARG A 357 0.14 -16.99 -18.23
CA ARG A 357 1.54 -17.15 -17.78
C ARG A 357 2.61 -16.86 -18.84
N ASN A 358 2.24 -16.97 -20.11
CA ASN A 358 3.11 -16.72 -21.27
C ASN A 358 3.21 -15.22 -21.61
N ASN A 359 2.26 -14.39 -21.17
CA ASN A 359 2.33 -12.94 -21.36
C ASN A 359 3.25 -12.33 -20.30
N ASN A 360 4.42 -11.85 -20.72
CA ASN A 360 5.42 -11.30 -19.82
C ASN A 360 4.95 -10.04 -19.06
N MET A 361 4.10 -9.19 -19.66
CA MET A 361 3.55 -8.02 -18.96
C MET A 361 2.56 -8.45 -17.87
N VAL A 362 1.68 -9.40 -18.18
CA VAL A 362 0.78 -9.99 -17.17
C VAL A 362 1.59 -10.64 -16.05
N ARG A 363 2.67 -11.34 -16.39
CA ARG A 363 3.56 -11.98 -15.42
C ARG A 363 4.21 -10.95 -14.49
N ILE A 364 4.68 -9.81 -15.01
CA ILE A 364 5.28 -8.78 -14.15
C ILE A 364 4.25 -8.09 -13.27
N ILE A 365 3.06 -7.75 -13.80
CA ILE A 365 1.96 -7.17 -13.01
C ILE A 365 1.50 -8.14 -11.92
N TYR A 366 1.35 -9.43 -12.24
CA TYR A 366 0.99 -10.45 -11.26
C TYR A 366 2.06 -10.61 -10.18
N THR A 367 3.34 -10.59 -10.57
CA THR A 367 4.46 -10.66 -9.62
C THR A 367 4.41 -9.48 -8.64
N SER A 368 4.20 -8.26 -9.14
CA SER A 368 4.01 -7.07 -8.30
C SER A 368 2.77 -7.16 -7.42
N LEU A 369 1.65 -7.71 -7.93
CA LEU A 369 0.41 -7.93 -7.16
C LEU A 369 0.70 -8.79 -5.92
N ILE A 370 1.41 -9.91 -6.10
CA ILE A 370 1.79 -10.78 -4.99
C ILE A 370 2.77 -10.07 -4.05
N GLY A 371 3.76 -9.34 -4.58
CA GLY A 371 4.70 -8.57 -3.77
C GLY A 371 4.01 -7.51 -2.90
N VAL A 372 3.10 -6.72 -3.48
CA VAL A 372 2.31 -5.71 -2.75
C VAL A 372 1.39 -6.37 -1.73
N LEU A 373 0.72 -7.47 -2.09
CA LEU A 373 -0.16 -8.21 -1.18
C LEU A 373 0.59 -8.71 0.06
N LEU A 374 1.78 -9.31 -0.12
CA LEU A 374 2.62 -9.76 0.99
C LEU A 374 3.14 -8.57 1.81
N CYS A 375 3.66 -7.54 1.16
CA CYS A 375 4.18 -6.36 1.86
C CYS A 375 3.09 -5.70 2.72
N SER A 376 1.89 -5.47 2.17
CA SER A 376 0.76 -4.95 2.91
C SER A 376 0.33 -5.86 4.06
N PHE A 377 0.33 -7.18 3.87
CA PHE A 377 0.00 -8.13 4.93
C PHE A 377 1.00 -8.04 6.11
N PHE A 378 2.31 -8.04 5.83
CA PHE A 378 3.32 -7.95 6.89
C PHE A 378 3.34 -6.59 7.58
N ILE A 379 3.06 -5.51 6.85
CA ILE A 379 2.86 -4.19 7.46
C ILE A 379 1.67 -4.24 8.43
N SER A 380 0.53 -4.79 8.01
CA SER A 380 -0.66 -4.95 8.85
C SER A 380 -0.46 -5.85 10.07
N VAL A 381 0.38 -6.89 9.99
CA VAL A 381 0.70 -7.75 11.14
C VAL A 381 1.47 -6.97 12.22
N THR A 382 2.41 -6.13 11.80
CA THR A 382 3.44 -5.56 12.68
C THR A 382 3.14 -4.13 13.15
N GLY A 383 2.17 -3.45 12.54
CA GLY A 383 1.73 -2.13 12.97
C GLY A 383 0.53 -1.63 12.18
N SER A 384 0.12 -0.40 12.51
CA SER A 384 -1.03 0.24 11.86
C SER A 384 -0.53 1.02 10.65
N GLY A 385 -1.18 0.79 9.53
CA GLY A 385 -0.88 1.51 8.29
C GLY A 385 -1.54 2.88 8.24
N THR A 386 -0.88 3.85 7.59
CA THR A 386 -1.51 5.14 7.28
C THR A 386 -2.53 5.01 6.15
N ILE A 387 -3.40 6.02 5.99
CA ILE A 387 -4.34 6.08 4.85
C ILE A 387 -3.55 6.09 3.53
N GLY A 388 -2.43 6.80 3.46
CA GLY A 388 -1.63 6.93 2.25
C GLY A 388 -1.05 5.61 1.76
N GLU A 389 -0.37 4.86 2.62
CA GLU A 389 0.22 3.57 2.23
C GLU A 389 -0.86 2.55 1.80
N ARG A 390 -1.99 2.49 2.53
CA ARG A 390 -3.06 1.54 2.24
C ARG A 390 -3.79 1.92 0.96
N THR A 391 -3.98 3.21 0.72
CA THR A 391 -4.54 3.72 -0.54
C THR A 391 -3.67 3.29 -1.71
N ILE A 392 -2.34 3.45 -1.64
CA ILE A 392 -1.42 2.98 -2.69
C ILE A 392 -1.58 1.48 -2.92
N ALA A 393 -1.58 0.69 -1.85
CA ALA A 393 -1.68 -0.76 -1.92
C ALA A 393 -3.00 -1.22 -2.57
N TYR A 394 -4.15 -0.77 -2.05
CA TYR A 394 -5.46 -1.21 -2.54
C TYR A 394 -5.75 -0.67 -3.94
N LEU A 395 -5.39 0.58 -4.26
CA LEU A 395 -5.52 1.14 -5.60
C LEU A 395 -4.71 0.33 -6.62
N PHE A 396 -3.47 -0.03 -6.28
CA PHE A 396 -2.64 -0.89 -7.10
C PHE A 396 -3.22 -2.29 -7.26
N MET A 397 -3.61 -2.96 -6.17
CA MET A 397 -4.16 -4.33 -6.21
C MET A 397 -5.43 -4.40 -7.07
N GLY A 398 -6.33 -3.43 -6.93
CA GLY A 398 -7.53 -3.31 -7.76
C GLY A 398 -7.18 -3.15 -9.25
N GLY A 399 -6.25 -2.26 -9.57
CA GLY A 399 -5.83 -2.02 -10.95
C GLY A 399 -5.09 -3.18 -11.58
N ALA A 400 -4.21 -3.85 -10.83
CA ALA A 400 -3.52 -5.04 -11.27
C ALA A 400 -4.51 -6.15 -11.62
N ILE A 401 -5.48 -6.45 -10.75
CA ILE A 401 -6.51 -7.46 -11.05
C ILE A 401 -7.34 -7.06 -12.27
N SER A 402 -7.72 -5.78 -12.41
CA SER A 402 -8.48 -5.30 -13.56
C SER A 402 -7.72 -5.49 -14.88
N ILE A 403 -6.42 -5.17 -14.94
CA ILE A 403 -5.62 -5.40 -16.14
C ILE A 403 -5.52 -6.89 -16.48
N ILE A 404 -5.20 -7.73 -15.50
CA ILE A 404 -5.07 -9.18 -15.70
C ILE A 404 -6.42 -9.76 -16.19
N HIS A 405 -7.52 -9.30 -15.59
CA HIS A 405 -8.89 -9.66 -15.98
C HIS A 405 -9.20 -9.27 -17.44
N ASN A 406 -8.87 -8.04 -17.84
CA ASN A 406 -9.11 -7.59 -19.21
C ASN A 406 -8.27 -8.36 -20.24
N TYR A 407 -7.02 -8.69 -19.90
CA TYR A 407 -6.19 -9.57 -20.73
C TYR A 407 -6.82 -10.96 -20.91
N TYR A 408 -7.36 -11.53 -19.83
CA TYR A 408 -8.03 -12.82 -19.87
C TYR A 408 -9.25 -12.81 -20.81
N PHE A 409 -10.13 -11.81 -20.68
CA PHE A 409 -11.33 -11.73 -21.53
C PHE A 409 -11.02 -11.45 -23.00
N ARG A 410 -10.01 -10.62 -23.30
CA ARG A 410 -9.55 -10.41 -24.68
C ARG A 410 -9.09 -11.72 -25.34
N LEU A 411 -8.27 -12.50 -24.63
CA LEU A 411 -7.78 -13.78 -25.14
C LEU A 411 -8.88 -14.84 -25.26
N LYS A 412 -9.85 -14.84 -24.34
CA LYS A 412 -11.00 -15.75 -24.42
C LYS A 412 -11.86 -15.46 -25.67
N ASN A 413 -12.13 -14.18 -25.94
CA ASN A 413 -12.93 -13.78 -27.09
C ASN A 413 -12.25 -14.15 -28.42
N VAL A 414 -10.94 -13.91 -28.56
CA VAL A 414 -10.18 -14.29 -29.77
C VAL A 414 -10.29 -15.80 -30.04
N LYS A 415 -10.14 -16.65 -29.01
CA LYS A 415 -10.26 -18.11 -29.16
C LYS A 415 -11.67 -18.56 -29.55
N THR A 416 -12.71 -17.86 -29.07
CA THR A 416 -14.09 -18.15 -29.48
C THR A 416 -14.30 -17.80 -30.95
N THR A 417 -13.83 -16.62 -31.38
CA THR A 417 -13.94 -16.18 -32.78
C THR A 417 -13.17 -17.11 -33.74
N GLU A 418 -11.96 -17.55 -33.38
CA GLU A 418 -11.20 -18.53 -34.18
C GLU A 418 -11.94 -19.87 -34.34
N LYS A 419 -12.61 -20.34 -33.28
CA LYS A 419 -13.42 -21.56 -33.34
C LYS A 419 -14.65 -21.40 -34.23
N GLU A 420 -15.31 -20.25 -34.18
CA GLU A 420 -16.47 -19.95 -35.02
C GLU A 420 -16.09 -19.87 -36.50
N ILE A 421 -15.00 -19.19 -36.84
CA ILE A 421 -14.48 -19.12 -38.22
C ILE A 421 -14.12 -20.52 -38.75
N ASN A 422 -13.43 -21.34 -37.97
CA ASN A 422 -13.08 -22.72 -38.36
C ASN A 422 -14.30 -23.63 -38.52
N LYS A 423 -15.45 -23.30 -37.92
CA LYS A 423 -16.72 -24.02 -38.12
C LYS A 423 -17.43 -23.61 -39.41
N ILE A 424 -17.23 -22.37 -39.88
CA ILE A 424 -17.80 -21.86 -41.14
C ILE A 424 -16.99 -22.36 -42.36
N ILE A 425 -15.68 -22.57 -42.19
CA ILE A 425 -14.78 -23.03 -43.26
C ILE A 425 -14.90 -24.55 -43.54
N LYS A 426 -15.41 -25.32 -42.58
CA LYS A 426 -15.70 -26.76 -42.73
C LYS A 426 -17.14 -26.95 -43.17
#